data_AF-M0A725-F1
#
_entry.id   AF-M0A725-F1
#
_cell.length_a   1.000
_cell.length_b   1.000
_cell.length_c   1.000
_cell.angle_alpha   90.00
_cell.angle_beta   90.00
_cell.angle_gamma   90.00
#
_symmetry.space_group_name_H-M   'P 1'
#
loop_
_entity.id
_entity.type
_entity.pdbx_description
1 polymer ?
#
loop_
_entity_poly.entity_id
_entity_poly.type
_entity_poly.pdbx_seq_one_letter_code
_entity_poly.pdbx_strand_id
1 'polypeptide(L)' 'MIGFIYPITATVRDFLDDGEHSADEVDAMYHAWFKAVVLQVMLWSYPYVEGNDW' A
#
# COMPACT_ATOMS: atom_id res chain seq x y z
N MET A 1 2.22 12.46 -3.77
CA MET A 1 1.83 11.06 -4.02
C MET A 1 2.53 10.10 -3.08
N ILE A 2 3.87 10.05 -3.03
CA ILE A 2 4.62 9.11 -2.16
C ILE A 2 4.26 9.22 -0.66
N GLY A 3 4.06 10.43 -0.14
CA GLY A 3 3.64 10.63 1.26
C GLY A 3 2.28 10.02 1.62
N PHE A 4 1.44 9.66 0.64
CA PHE A 4 0.11 9.07 0.89
C PHE A 4 0.16 7.54 1.05
N ILE A 5 1.30 6.90 0.83
CA ILE A 5 1.46 5.46 1.05
C ILE A 5 1.10 5.10 2.51
N TYR A 6 1.56 5.89 3.48
CA TYR A 6 1.29 5.63 4.90
C TYR A 6 -0.20 5.73 5.26
N PRO A 7 -0.90 6.86 5.03
CA PRO A 7 -2.31 6.96 5.41
C PRO A 7 -3.21 5.96 4.68
N ILE A 8 -2.93 5.59 3.42
CA ILE A 8 -3.70 4.57 2.67
C ILE A 8 -3.49 3.16 3.25
N THR A 9 -2.27 2.86 3.71
CA THR A 9 -1.97 1.54 4.27
C THR A 9 -2.55 1.43 5.68
N ALA A 10 -2.34 2.43 6.53
CA ALA A 10 -2.75 2.42 7.94
C ALA A 10 -4.27 2.26 8.11
N THR A 11 -5.08 2.91 7.25
CA THR A 11 -6.54 2.82 7.35
C THR A 11 -7.10 1.46 6.98
N VAL A 12 -6.38 0.66 6.19
CA VAL A 12 -6.88 -0.63 5.68
C VAL A 12 -6.85 -1.73 6.73
N ARG A 13 -5.98 -1.63 7.74
CA ARG A 13 -5.82 -2.68 8.76
C ARG A 13 -7.13 -2.97 9.50
N ASP A 14 -7.85 -1.93 9.89
CA ASP A 14 -9.11 -2.05 10.62
C ASP A 14 -10.23 -2.65 9.76
N PHE A 15 -10.15 -2.56 8.42
CA PHE A 15 -11.08 -3.22 7.51
C PHE A 15 -10.73 -4.69 7.23
N LEU A 16 -9.46 -5.06 7.38
CA LEU A 16 -9.00 -6.44 7.22
C LEU A 16 -9.27 -7.28 8.47
N ASP A 17 -9.37 -6.65 9.64
CA ASP A 17 -9.73 -7.28 10.91
C ASP A 17 -11.26 -7.37 11.06
N ASP A 18 -11.91 -8.14 10.17
CA ASP A 18 -13.37 -8.35 10.17
C ASP A 18 -13.86 -9.43 11.15
N GLY A 19 -12.92 -10.10 11.85
CA GLY A 19 -13.16 -11.16 12.81
C GLY A 19 -13.26 -12.58 12.24
N GLU A 20 -13.18 -12.76 10.91
CA GLU A 20 -13.19 -14.10 10.27
C GLU A 20 -11.78 -14.68 10.07
N HIS A 21 -10.77 -13.83 10.02
CA HIS A 21 -9.38 -14.20 9.77
C HIS A 21 -8.53 -14.24 11.05
N SER A 22 -7.53 -15.11 11.07
CA SER A 22 -6.54 -15.10 12.15
C SER A 22 -5.67 -13.84 12.10
N ALA A 23 -5.12 -13.42 13.24
CA ALA A 23 -4.25 -12.24 13.31
C ALA A 23 -3.04 -12.32 12.35
N ASP A 24 -2.50 -13.54 12.15
CA ASP A 24 -1.38 -13.79 11.23
C ASP A 24 -1.80 -13.61 9.76
N GLU A 25 -3.02 -14.00 9.40
CA GLU A 25 -3.58 -13.79 8.05
C GLU A 25 -3.84 -12.30 7.80
N VAL A 26 -4.40 -11.59 8.77
CA VAL A 26 -4.63 -10.13 8.70
C VAL A 26 -3.31 -9.39 8.49
N ASP A 27 -2.25 -9.78 9.20
CA ASP A 27 -0.92 -9.17 9.04
C ASP A 27 -0.31 -9.45 7.65
N ALA A 28 -0.47 -10.68 7.14
CA ALA A 28 -0.04 -11.03 5.79
C ALA A 28 -0.80 -10.23 4.72
N MET A 29 -2.11 -10.04 4.87
CA MET A 29 -2.95 -9.22 3.98
C MET A 29 -2.54 -7.75 4.03
N TYR A 30 -2.29 -7.22 5.23
CA TYR A 30 -1.80 -5.85 5.43
C TYR A 30 -0.45 -5.63 4.73
N HIS A 31 0.47 -6.58 4.85
CA HIS A 31 1.75 -6.53 4.15
C HIS A 31 1.62 -6.67 2.63
N ALA A 32 0.69 -7.49 2.13
CA ALA A 32 0.39 -7.58 0.71
C ALA A 32 -0.17 -6.26 0.17
N TRP A 33 -1.09 -5.64 0.90
CA TRP A 33 -1.66 -4.34 0.56
C TRP A 33 -0.58 -3.25 0.50
N PHE A 34 0.29 -3.18 1.51
CA PHE A 34 1.40 -2.24 1.53
C PHE A 34 2.27 -2.35 0.27
N LYS A 35 2.67 -3.57 -0.11
CA LYS A 35 3.46 -3.82 -1.33
C LYS A 35 2.71 -3.37 -2.59
N ALA A 36 1.41 -3.65 -2.69
CA ALA A 36 0.59 -3.27 -3.83
C ALA A 36 0.42 -1.74 -3.97
N VAL A 37 0.26 -1.02 -2.85
CA VAL A 37 0.18 0.45 -2.84
C VAL A 37 1.51 1.07 -3.24
N VAL A 38 2.63 0.58 -2.69
CA VAL A 38 3.98 1.05 -3.07
C VAL A 38 4.23 0.86 -4.57
N LEU A 39 3.88 -0.30 -5.11
CA LEU A 39 4.04 -0.58 -6.55
C LEU A 39 3.23 0.39 -7.41
N GLN A 40 1.97 0.64 -7.06
CA GLN A 40 1.12 1.58 -7.81
C GLN A 40 1.66 3.01 -7.74
N VAL A 41 2.07 3.47 -6.56
CA VAL A 41 2.63 4.82 -6.40
C VAL A 41 3.94 4.98 -7.15
N MET A 42 4.77 3.93 -7.23
CA MET A 42 5.97 3.90 -8.07
C MET A 42 5.63 4.02 -9.56
N LEU A 43 4.62 3.29 -10.05
CA LEU A 43 4.18 3.41 -11.45
C LEU A 43 3.59 4.80 -11.74
N TRP A 44 2.84 5.36 -10.80
CA TRP A 44 2.23 6.68 -10.93
C TRP A 44 3.21 7.84 -10.77
N SER A 45 4.46 7.59 -10.32
CA SER A 45 5.48 8.62 -10.30
C SER A 45 6.03 8.92 -11.70
N TYR A 46 5.86 8.02 -12.67
CA TYR A 46 6.38 8.15 -14.04
C TYR A 46 6.18 9.53 -14.69
N PRO A 47 4.96 10.10 -14.75
CA PRO A 47 4.75 11.41 -15.37
C PRO A 47 5.31 12.59 -14.56
N TYR A 48 5.76 12.37 -13.32
CA TYR A 48 6.28 13.40 -12.42
C TYR A 48 7.81 13.42 -12.33
N VAL A 49 8.49 12.45 -12.94
CA VAL A 49 9.96 12.40 -13.00
C VAL A 49 10.41 12.97 -14.34
N GLU A 50 11.40 13.87 -14.32
CA GLU A 50 11.89 14.52 -15.53
C GLU A 50 12.74 13.56 -16.39
N GLY A 51 12.52 13.59 -17.71
CA GLY A 51 13.39 12.90 -18.67
C GLY A 51 13.43 11.38 -18.50
N ASN A 52 14.64 10.84 -18.34
CA ASN A 52 14.91 9.40 -18.23
C ASN A 52 15.37 9.02 -16.81
N ASP A 53 14.97 9.80 -15.81
CA ASP A 53 15.38 9.61 -14.41
C ASP A 53 14.40 8.75 -13.60
N TRP A 54 13.42 8.11 -14.26
CA TRP A 54 12.45 7.20 -13.63
C TRP A 54 12.98 5.78 -13.45
#